data_AF-A0A2J9IP93-F1
#
_entry.id   AF-A0A2J9IP93-F1
#
_cell.length_a   1.000
_cell.length_b   1.000
_cell.length_c   1.000
_cell.angle_alpha   90.00
_cell.angle_beta   90.00
_cell.angle_gamma   90.00
#
_symmetry.space_group_name_H-M   'P 1'
#
loop_
_entity.id
_entity.type
_entity.pdbx_description
1 polymer ?
#
loop_
_entity_poly.entity_id
_entity_poly.type
_entity_poly.pdbx_seq_one_letter_code
_entity_poly.pdbx_strand_id
1 'polypeptide(L)' 'MDPIAIVMMIVMCGLIWGGLLASLLHLMKHPDETSGVLGTEPEPGDPRYVRTGED' A
#
# COMPACT_ATOMS: atom_id res chain seq x y z
N MET A 1 11.40 3.46 39.85
CA MET A 1 10.92 2.91 38.57
C MET A 1 9.60 3.56 38.26
N ASP A 2 9.52 4.35 37.19
CA ASP A 2 8.30 5.09 36.83
C ASP A 2 7.43 4.19 35.92
N PRO A 3 6.23 3.79 36.37
CA PRO A 3 5.31 3.00 35.56
C PRO A 3 4.97 3.65 34.22
N ILE A 4 5.02 4.99 34.14
CA ILE A 4 4.71 5.75 32.93
C ILE A 4 5.71 5.41 31.81
N ALA A 5 7.00 5.24 32.15
CA ALA A 5 8.02 4.88 31.18
C ALA A 5 7.77 3.51 30.53
N ILE A 6 7.31 2.54 31.32
CA ILE A 6 6.98 1.19 30.84
C ILE A 6 5.76 1.23 29.91
N VAL A 7 4.73 1.99 30.28
CA VAL A 7 3.53 2.16 29.43
C VAL A 7 3.92 2.77 28.09
N MET A 8 4.74 3.82 28.09
CA MET A 8 5.14 4.49 26.85
C MET A 8 6.00 3.59 25.95
N MET A 9 6.86 2.76 26.54
CA MET A 9 7.63 1.75 25.81
C MET A 9 6.70 0.76 25.09
N ILE A 10 5.67 0.25 25.78
CA ILE A 10 4.70 -0.67 25.20
C ILE A 10 3.91 0.02 24.08
N VAL A 11 3.49 1.27 24.28
CA VAL A 11 2.78 2.06 23.25
C VAL A 11 3.63 2.20 22.00
N MET A 12 4.92 2.57 22.13
CA MET A 12 5.81 2.72 20.98
C MET A 12 6.04 1.40 20.25
N CYS A 13 6.26 0.31 20.99
CA CYS A 13 6.34 -1.03 20.40
C CYS A 13 5.05 -1.36 19.63
N GLY A 14 3.88 -1.10 20.22
CA GLY A 14 2.58 -1.31 19.57
C GLY A 14 2.37 -0.45 18.32
N LEU A 15 2.82 0.80 18.32
CA LEU A 15 2.71 1.69 17.16
C LEU A 15 3.61 1.25 16.01
N ILE A 16 4.86 0.85 16.30
CA ILE A 16 5.80 0.38 15.27
C ILE A 16 5.29 -0.91 14.66
N TRP A 17 5.00 -1.92 15.48
CA TRP A 17 4.58 -3.23 15.00
C TRP A 17 3.15 -3.22 14.44
N GLY A 18 2.23 -2.51 15.11
CA GLY A 18 0.85 -2.37 14.67
C GLY A 18 0.73 -1.55 13.38
N GLY A 19 1.46 -0.43 13.27
CA GLY A 19 1.49 0.39 12.07
C GLY A 19 2.12 -0.34 10.89
N LEU A 20 3.22 -1.07 11.12
CA LEU A 20 3.87 -1.89 10.10
C LEU A 20 2.95 -3.00 9.60
N LEU A 21 2.33 -3.75 10.50
CA LEU A 21 1.42 -4.84 10.13
C LEU A 21 0.19 -4.32 9.39
N ALA A 22 -0.39 -3.20 9.85
CA ALA A 22 -1.52 -2.56 9.18
C ALA A 22 -1.16 -2.13 7.75
N SER A 23 0.02 -1.52 7.56
CA SER A 23 0.51 -1.09 6.25
C SER A 23 0.74 -2.29 5.32
N LEU A 24 1.33 -3.37 5.83
CA LEU A 24 1.54 -4.59 5.06
C LEU A 24 0.21 -5.23 4.64
N LEU A 25 -0.74 -5.36 5.57
CA LEU A 25 -2.07 -5.88 5.25
C LEU A 25 -2.83 -4.99 4.25
N HIS A 26 -2.65 -3.67 4.34
CA HIS A 26 -3.23 -2.73 3.40
C HIS A 26 -2.70 -2.96 1.99
N LEU A 27 -1.39 -3.11 1.84
CA LEU A 27 -0.75 -3.42 0.56
C LEU A 27 -1.14 -4.80 0.02
N MET A 28 -1.24 -5.81 0.88
CA MET A 28 -1.69 -7.14 0.46
C MET A 28 -3.14 -7.17 -0.04
N LYS A 29 -4.01 -6.33 0.55
CA LYS A 29 -5.42 -6.23 0.14
C LYS A 29 -5.63 -5.34 -1.09
N HIS A 30 -4.83 -4.31 -1.22
CA HIS A 30 -4.84 -3.39 -2.35
C HIS A 30 -3.45 -3.42 -2.98
N PRO A 31 -3.14 -4.49 -3.74
CA PRO A 31 -1.91 -4.50 -4.54
C PRO A 31 -1.93 -3.30 -5.48
N ASP A 32 -0.77 -2.70 -5.68
CA ASP A 32 -0.55 -1.37 -6.27
C ASP A 32 -0.93 -1.27 -7.77
N GLU A 33 -1.64 -2.26 -8.30
CA GLU A 33 -2.07 -2.39 -9.69
C GLU A 33 -3.08 -1.31 -10.11
N THR A 34 -3.63 -0.59 -9.13
CA THR A 34 -4.56 0.54 -9.35
C THR A 34 -3.90 1.91 -9.24
N SER A 35 -2.59 1.99 -8.97
CA SER A 35 -1.88 3.23 -8.75
C SER A 35 -0.69 3.41 -9.72
N GLY A 36 -0.43 4.65 -10.14
CA GLY A 36 0.68 5.00 -11.03
C GLY A 36 0.43 4.72 -12.53
N VAL A 37 1.50 4.77 -13.34
CA VAL A 37 1.46 4.63 -14.80
C VAL A 37 0.94 3.25 -15.25
N LEU A 38 1.12 2.22 -14.40
CA LEU A 38 0.66 0.85 -14.60
C LEU A 38 -0.87 0.72 -14.47
N GLY A 39 -1.54 1.60 -13.71
CA GLY A 39 -3.01 1.66 -13.62
C GLY A 39 -3.68 2.42 -14.76
N THR A 40 -2.89 3.09 -15.61
CA THR A 40 -3.37 3.77 -16.83
C THR A 40 -3.09 2.99 -18.11
N GLU A 41 -2.43 1.84 -18.00
CA GLU A 41 -2.23 0.96 -19.15
C GLU A 41 -3.58 0.31 -19.50
N PRO A 42 -3.99 0.36 -20.78
CA PRO A 42 -5.15 -0.38 -21.24
C PRO A 42 -4.97 -1.86 -20.87
N GLU A 43 -5.95 -2.43 -20.18
CA GLU A 43 -5.96 -3.84 -19.79
C GLU A 43 -5.55 -4.71 -21.01
N PRO A 44 -4.68 -5.73 -20.85
CA PRO A 44 -4.31 -6.63 -21.93
C PRO A 44 -5.56 -7.34 -22.49
N GLY A 45 -6.17 -6.76 -23.53
CA GLY A 45 -7.48 -7.16 -24.04
C GLY A 45 -8.40 -6.00 -24.43
N ASP A 46 -8.08 -4.74 -24.07
CA ASP A 46 -8.86 -3.58 -24.49
C ASP A 46 -8.67 -3.32 -26.00
N PRO A 47 -9.74 -3.39 -26.82
CA PRO A 47 -9.68 -3.08 -28.25
C PRO A 47 -9.27 -1.63 -28.58
N ARG A 48 -9.20 -0.73 -27.59
CA ARG A 48 -8.65 0.62 -27.77
C ARG A 48 -7.11 0.65 -27.83
N TYR A 49 -6.42 -0.39 -27.35
CA TYR A 49 -4.95 -0.47 -27.35
C TYR A 49 -4.35 -0.39 -28.77
N VAL A 50 -5.02 -0.99 -29.75
CA VAL A 50 -4.55 -1.06 -31.15
C VAL A 50 -4.52 0.32 -31.84
N ARG A 51 -5.20 1.34 -31.28
CA ARG A 51 -5.49 2.58 -32.01
C ARG A 51 -4.62 3.80 -31.65
N THR A 52 -3.64 3.66 -30.76
CA THR A 52 -2.86 4.80 -30.21
C THR A 52 -1.41 4.86 -30.72
N GLY A 53 -1.07 4.03 -31.72
CA GLY A 53 0.27 4.00 -32.33
C GLY A 53 0.36 4.70 -33.69
N GLU A 54 -0.66 5.45 -34.09
CA GLU A 54 -0.80 5.97 -35.45
C GLU A 54 -1.35 7.40 -35.45
N ASP A 55 -0.57 8.34 -34.93
CA ASP A 55 -0.75 9.79 -35.09
C ASP A 55 0.59 10.54 -34.94
#